data_AF-A0A7C4YL18-F1
#
_entry.id   AF-A0A7C4YL18-F1
#
_cell.length_a   1.000
_cell.length_b   1.000
_cell.length_c   1.000
_cell.angle_alpha   90.00
_cell.angle_beta   90.00
_cell.angle_gamma   90.00
#
_symmetry.space_group_name_H-M   'P 1'
#
loop_
_entity.id
_entity.type
_entity.pdbx_description
1 polymer ?
#
loop_
_entity_poly.entity_id
_entity_poly.type
_entity_poly.pdbx_seq_one_letter_code
_entity_poly.pdbx_strand_id
1 'polypeptide(L)'
;MKTMKLLAVGVALCFLVLSAAAEEKKADNAKLALGTWEVTKTHEGGPPKGGTVEFTKDGKIKVSGEVDGMKHSFDGTYKIEGKKMVLTFKIGDAEQSVELTIDKLDAKTFATTSSNGKVELTRKK
;
A
#
# COMPACT_ATOMS: atom_id res chain seq x y z
N MET A 1 -4.17 15.97 -42.56
CA MET A 1 -3.00 15.87 -41.66
C MET A 1 -3.05 17.05 -40.70
N LYS A 2 -3.57 16.86 -39.49
CA LYS A 2 -3.69 17.93 -38.49
C LYS A 2 -2.45 17.90 -37.61
N THR A 3 -1.64 18.95 -37.72
CA THR A 3 -0.51 19.28 -36.85
C THR A 3 -1.02 19.64 -35.46
N MET A 4 -0.53 18.95 -34.44
CA MET A 4 -0.81 19.26 -33.04
C MET A 4 0.49 19.76 -32.39
N LYS A 5 0.52 21.07 -32.14
CA LYS A 5 1.44 21.69 -31.19
C LYS A 5 0.87 21.47 -29.79
N LEU A 6 1.63 20.94 -28.84
CA LEU A 6 1.36 21.09 -27.40
C LEU A 6 2.71 20.92 -26.66
N LEU A 7 3.38 22.03 -26.32
CA LEU A 7 3.39 22.67 -25.00
C LEU A 7 4.08 21.82 -23.91
N ALA A 8 5.32 22.20 -23.63
CA ALA A 8 6.01 21.90 -22.39
C ALA A 8 5.28 22.55 -21.22
N VAL A 9 4.98 21.78 -20.18
CA VAL A 9 4.61 22.30 -18.86
C VAL A 9 5.36 21.45 -17.83
N GLY A 10 6.42 22.02 -17.28
CA GLY A 10 7.03 21.54 -16.04
C GLY A 10 6.09 21.89 -14.90
N VAL A 11 5.67 20.88 -14.14
CA VAL A 11 4.88 21.08 -12.92
C VAL A 11 5.82 20.96 -11.73
N ALA A 12 6.35 22.12 -11.32
CA ALA A 12 6.84 22.31 -9.98
C ALA A 12 5.63 22.39 -9.05
N LEU A 13 5.52 21.47 -8.09
CA LEU A 13 4.46 21.46 -7.09
C LEU A 13 5.09 21.46 -5.71
N CYS A 14 5.56 22.64 -5.30
CA CYS A 14 5.78 22.99 -3.91
C CYS A 14 4.42 23.16 -3.24
N PHE A 15 4.01 22.18 -2.43
CA PHE A 15 3.08 22.43 -1.32
C PHE A 15 3.74 21.97 -0.03
N LEU A 16 4.41 22.92 0.63
CA LEU A 16 4.60 22.90 2.07
C LEU A 16 3.23 23.11 2.71
N VAL A 17 2.66 22.04 3.28
CA VAL A 17 1.67 22.18 4.34
C VAL A 17 2.25 21.48 5.56
N LEU A 18 2.86 22.28 6.45
CA LEU A 18 3.08 21.90 7.83
C LEU A 18 1.70 21.67 8.47
N SER A 19 1.27 20.42 8.55
CA SER A 19 0.24 20.01 9.50
C SER A 19 0.94 19.38 10.69
N ALA A 20 1.08 20.18 11.75
CA ALA A 20 1.27 19.69 13.10
C ALA A 20 0.00 18.93 13.50
N ALA A 21 -0.04 17.63 13.19
CA ALA A 21 -1.06 16.72 13.69
C ALA A 21 -0.38 15.66 14.55
N ALA A 22 -0.56 15.81 15.85
CA ALA A 22 -0.37 14.81 16.89
C ALA A 22 1.01 14.13 16.93
N GLU A 23 1.86 14.63 17.82
CA GLU A 23 2.96 13.90 18.44
C GLU A 23 2.40 12.79 19.36
N GLU A 24 1.59 11.88 18.81
CA GLU A 24 1.45 10.56 19.40
C GLU A 24 2.79 9.88 19.16
N LYS A 25 3.48 9.42 20.22
CA LYS A 25 4.70 8.60 20.14
C LYS A 25 4.64 7.70 18.90
N LYS A 26 5.25 8.14 17.79
CA LYS A 26 5.14 7.45 16.50
C LYS A 26 5.89 6.15 16.69
N ALA A 27 5.15 5.09 17.02
CA ALA A 27 5.61 3.77 16.71
C ALA A 27 6.00 3.82 15.24
N ASP A 28 7.22 3.40 14.94
CA ASP A 28 7.74 3.44 13.59
C ASP A 28 6.90 2.45 12.76
N ASN A 29 5.85 2.96 12.12
CA ASN A 29 4.90 2.15 11.36
C ASN A 29 5.62 1.34 10.28
N ALA A 30 6.73 1.85 9.74
CA ALA A 30 7.56 1.08 8.84
C ALA A 30 8.15 -0.16 9.52
N LYS A 31 8.64 -0.04 10.76
CA LYS A 31 9.12 -1.19 11.57
C LYS A 31 7.99 -2.14 11.97
N LEU A 32 6.83 -1.63 12.39
CA LEU A 32 5.69 -2.47 12.78
C LEU A 32 5.12 -3.27 11.60
N ALA A 33 5.10 -2.69 10.40
CA ALA A 33 4.58 -3.33 9.20
C ALA A 33 5.42 -4.54 8.76
N LEU A 34 6.73 -4.56 9.02
CA LEU A 34 7.65 -5.62 8.60
C LEU A 34 7.17 -6.99 9.02
N GLY A 35 7.18 -7.97 8.11
CA GLY A 35 6.82 -9.37 8.34
C GLY A 35 5.59 -9.80 7.56
N THR A 36 5.09 -11.00 7.88
CA THR A 36 3.98 -11.63 7.16
C THR A 36 2.66 -11.49 7.90
N TRP A 37 1.64 -11.13 7.14
CA TRP A 37 0.28 -10.92 7.59
C TRP A 37 -0.68 -11.76 6.76
N GLU A 38 -1.80 -12.17 7.35
CA GLU A 38 -2.89 -12.86 6.70
C GLU A 38 -4.04 -11.89 6.44
N VAL A 39 -4.64 -11.96 5.25
CA VAL A 39 -5.78 -11.12 4.87
C VAL A 39 -7.06 -11.64 5.50
N THR A 40 -7.60 -10.91 6.48
CA THR A 40 -8.82 -11.32 7.21
C THR A 40 -10.07 -10.60 6.73
N LYS A 41 -9.93 -9.36 6.25
CA LYS A 41 -10.99 -8.60 5.58
C LYS A 41 -10.42 -7.86 4.38
N THR A 42 -11.22 -7.77 3.33
CA THR A 42 -10.86 -7.15 2.06
C THR A 42 -12.13 -6.68 1.36
N HIS A 43 -11.99 -5.74 0.43
CA HIS A 43 -13.06 -5.33 -0.49
C HIS A 43 -13.00 -6.13 -1.79
N GLU A 44 -14.00 -5.99 -2.65
CA GLU A 44 -13.97 -6.55 -4.01
C GLU A 44 -12.77 -5.98 -4.79
N GLY A 45 -12.04 -6.83 -5.51
CA GLY A 45 -10.80 -6.46 -6.20
C GLY A 45 -9.60 -6.17 -5.28
N GLY A 46 -9.73 -6.39 -3.97
CA GLY A 46 -8.62 -6.30 -3.01
C GLY A 46 -7.78 -7.58 -2.97
N PRO A 47 -6.79 -7.67 -2.05
CA PRO A 47 -6.01 -8.88 -1.87
C PRO A 47 -6.91 -10.06 -1.46
N PRO A 48 -6.58 -11.29 -1.89
CA PRO A 48 -7.43 -12.46 -1.64
C PRO A 48 -7.54 -12.76 -0.14
N LYS A 49 -8.77 -12.96 0.34
CA LYS A 49 -9.03 -13.34 1.75
C LYS A 49 -8.39 -14.69 2.07
N GLY A 50 -7.74 -14.81 3.22
CA GLY A 50 -6.92 -15.97 3.60
C GLY A 50 -5.54 -16.00 2.92
N GLY A 51 -5.27 -15.11 1.97
CA GLY A 51 -3.95 -14.88 1.41
C GLY A 51 -3.00 -14.21 2.41
N THR A 52 -1.75 -14.05 2.00
CA THR A 52 -0.69 -13.41 2.79
C THR A 52 -0.17 -12.15 2.15
N VAL A 53 0.20 -11.18 2.99
CA VAL A 53 0.93 -9.97 2.61
C VAL A 53 2.22 -9.91 3.43
N GLU A 54 3.37 -9.86 2.76
CA GLU A 54 4.68 -9.75 3.39
C GLU A 54 5.30 -8.39 3.10
N PHE A 55 5.80 -7.72 4.14
CA PHE A 55 6.56 -6.48 4.06
C PHE A 55 7.99 -6.72 4.50
N THR A 56 8.96 -6.33 3.67
CA THR A 56 10.38 -6.55 3.94
C THR A 56 11.11 -5.24 4.24
N LYS A 57 12.25 -5.35 4.95
CA LYS A 57 13.04 -4.18 5.38
C LYS A 57 13.59 -3.34 4.22
N ASP A 58 13.73 -3.92 3.03
CA ASP A 58 14.17 -3.25 1.81
C ASP A 58 13.03 -2.55 1.04
N GLY A 59 11.83 -2.45 1.64
CA GLY A 59 10.70 -1.74 1.05
C GLY A 59 9.95 -2.51 -0.02
N LYS A 60 10.06 -3.85 -0.04
CA LYS A 60 9.28 -4.71 -0.95
C LYS A 60 8.03 -5.22 -0.25
N ILE A 61 6.99 -5.41 -1.05
CA ILE A 61 5.76 -6.07 -0.65
C ILE A 61 5.53 -7.28 -1.55
N LYS A 62 5.10 -8.39 -0.94
CA LYS A 62 4.60 -9.56 -1.67
C LYS A 62 3.19 -9.87 -1.21
N VAL A 63 2.27 -10.01 -2.16
CA VAL A 63 0.89 -10.46 -1.91
C VAL A 63 0.73 -11.83 -2.55
N SER A 64 0.31 -12.83 -1.78
CA SER A 64 0.10 -14.18 -2.28
C SER A 64 -1.25 -14.71 -1.81
N GLY A 65 -1.91 -15.54 -2.62
CA GLY A 65 -3.16 -16.18 -2.23
C GLY A 65 -3.74 -17.01 -3.35
N GLU A 66 -4.97 -17.46 -3.16
CA GLU A 66 -5.68 -18.28 -4.13
C GLU A 66 -6.92 -17.52 -4.62
N VAL A 67 -7.11 -17.50 -5.93
CA VAL A 67 -8.30 -16.94 -6.60
C VAL A 67 -8.74 -17.99 -7.62
N ASP A 68 -10.02 -18.38 -7.58
CA ASP A 68 -10.59 -19.39 -8.49
C ASP A 68 -9.80 -20.73 -8.55
N GLY A 69 -9.25 -21.17 -7.41
CA GLY A 69 -8.47 -22.41 -7.33
C GLY A 69 -7.02 -22.30 -7.83
N MET A 70 -6.61 -21.11 -8.28
CA MET A 70 -5.26 -20.85 -8.77
C MET A 70 -4.46 -19.99 -7.78
N LYS A 71 -3.22 -20.40 -7.52
CA LYS A 71 -2.29 -19.63 -6.69
C LYS A 71 -1.76 -18.45 -7.49
N HIS A 72 -1.90 -17.26 -6.92
CA HIS A 72 -1.36 -16.02 -7.44
C HIS A 72 -0.35 -15.42 -6.47
N SER A 73 0.67 -14.76 -7.01
CA SER A 73 1.62 -13.94 -6.24
C SER A 73 1.95 -12.68 -7.02
N PHE A 74 2.00 -11.56 -6.32
CA PHE A 74 2.30 -10.25 -6.87
C PHE A 74 3.40 -9.59 -6.03
N ASP A 75 4.44 -9.13 -6.69
CA ASP A 75 5.53 -8.37 -6.06
C ASP A 75 5.35 -6.88 -6.35
N GLY A 76 5.73 -6.06 -5.37
CA GLY A 76 5.70 -4.62 -5.48
C GLY A 76 6.67 -3.96 -4.50
N THR A 77 6.54 -2.66 -4.35
CA THR A 77 7.24 -1.87 -3.33
C THR A 77 6.26 -1.10 -2.47
N TYR A 78 6.73 -0.68 -1.29
CA TYR A 78 5.93 0.13 -0.39
C TYR A 78 6.76 1.23 0.26
N LYS A 79 6.08 2.34 0.61
CA LYS A 79 6.60 3.42 1.44
C LYS A 79 5.57 3.77 2.51
N ILE A 80 6.03 4.04 3.73
CA ILE A 80 5.18 4.46 4.86
C ILE A 80 5.71 5.78 5.41
N GLU A 81 4.85 6.78 5.47
CA GLU A 81 5.12 8.12 6.00
C GLU A 81 4.03 8.49 7.01
N GLY A 82 4.28 8.22 8.29
CA GLY A 82 3.27 8.38 9.34
C GLY A 82 2.08 7.44 9.11
N LYS A 83 0.89 8.01 8.91
CA LYS A 83 -0.34 7.24 8.59
C LYS A 83 -0.55 7.04 7.09
N LYS A 84 0.26 7.64 6.22
CA LYS A 84 0.17 7.43 4.77
C LYS A 84 1.04 6.25 4.37
N MET A 85 0.52 5.41 3.49
CA MET A 85 1.24 4.32 2.87
C MET A 85 1.01 4.35 1.36
N VAL A 86 2.05 4.14 0.58
CA VAL A 86 1.96 4.05 -0.88
C VAL A 86 2.48 2.67 -1.27
N LEU A 87 1.66 1.92 -2.01
CA LEU A 87 2.05 0.67 -2.66
C LEU A 87 2.30 0.96 -4.14
N THR A 88 3.36 0.38 -4.71
CA THR A 88 3.63 0.47 -6.14
C THR A 88 3.77 -0.94 -6.70
N PHE A 89 2.93 -1.26 -7.69
CA PHE A 89 2.92 -2.54 -8.39
C PHE A 89 3.30 -2.33 -9.85
N LYS A 90 4.04 -3.29 -10.41
CA LYS A 90 4.34 -3.35 -11.85
C LYS A 90 3.35 -4.30 -12.51
N ILE A 91 2.61 -3.79 -13.47
CA ILE A 91 1.67 -4.57 -14.29
C ILE A 91 2.10 -4.37 -15.75
N GLY A 92 2.84 -5.34 -16.28
CA GLY A 92 3.53 -5.18 -17.56
C GLY A 92 4.58 -4.06 -17.47
N ASP A 93 4.55 -3.12 -18.42
CA ASP A 93 5.46 -1.97 -18.46
C ASP A 93 4.95 -0.77 -17.64
N ALA A 94 3.75 -0.84 -17.08
CA ALA A 94 3.14 0.25 -16.31
C ALA A 94 3.37 0.07 -14.80
N GLU A 95 3.76 1.16 -14.14
CA GLU A 95 3.71 1.26 -12.68
C GLU A 95 2.35 1.83 -12.27
N GLN A 96 1.72 1.17 -11.30
CA GLN A 96 0.47 1.60 -10.69
C GLN A 96 0.71 1.79 -9.19
N SER A 97 0.35 2.97 -8.68
CA SER A 97 0.47 3.28 -7.26
C SER A 97 -0.88 3.37 -6.59
N VAL A 98 -0.99 2.81 -5.39
CA VAL A 98 -2.19 2.84 -4.55
C VAL A 98 -1.84 3.55 -3.26
N GLU A 99 -2.55 4.64 -2.96
CA GLU A 99 -2.43 5.34 -1.70
C GLU A 99 -3.40 4.75 -0.66
N LEU A 100 -2.86 4.44 0.51
CA LEU A 100 -3.56 3.86 1.64
C LEU A 100 -3.39 4.76 2.87
N THR A 101 -4.43 4.86 3.69
CA THR A 101 -4.34 5.38 5.05
C THR A 101 -4.24 4.21 6.03
N ILE A 102 -3.27 4.26 6.95
CA ILE A 102 -3.10 3.30 8.04
C ILE A 102 -4.06 3.71 9.17
N ASP A 103 -5.15 2.95 9.32
CA ASP A 103 -6.14 3.17 10.37
C ASP A 103 -5.65 2.60 11.71
N LYS A 104 -5.00 1.44 11.66
CA LYS A 104 -4.47 0.74 12.84
C LYS A 104 -3.26 -0.10 12.44
N LEU A 105 -2.18 0.00 13.22
CA LEU A 105 -1.02 -0.86 13.07
C LEU A 105 -0.41 -1.16 14.45
N ASP A 106 -0.46 -2.41 14.84
CA ASP A 106 0.12 -2.93 16.09
C ASP A 106 0.70 -4.34 15.87
N ALA A 107 1.17 -5.01 16.92
CA ALA A 107 1.80 -6.34 16.80
C ALA A 107 0.90 -7.45 16.22
N LYS A 108 -0.43 -7.25 16.17
CA LYS A 108 -1.40 -8.26 15.75
C LYS A 108 -2.25 -7.82 14.57
N THR A 109 -2.51 -6.52 14.43
CA THR A 109 -3.48 -5.97 13.47
C THR A 109 -2.81 -4.96 12.56
N PHE A 110 -3.07 -5.07 11.26
CA PHE A 110 -2.76 -4.04 10.28
C PHE A 110 -4.02 -3.74 9.46
N ALA A 111 -4.63 -2.58 9.70
CA ALA A 111 -5.82 -2.11 9.00
C ALA A 111 -5.50 -0.88 8.16
N THR A 112 -5.91 -0.91 6.89
CA THR A 112 -5.74 0.20 5.95
C THR A 112 -7.04 0.49 5.19
N THR A 113 -7.23 1.76 4.82
CA THR A 113 -8.34 2.22 3.99
C THR A 113 -7.83 2.94 2.75
N SER A 114 -8.51 2.72 1.62
CA SER A 114 -8.30 3.42 0.34
C SER A 114 -9.64 3.88 -0.23
N SER A 115 -9.63 4.52 -1.41
CA SER A 115 -10.86 4.81 -2.16
C SER A 115 -11.67 3.56 -2.52
N ASN A 116 -11.03 2.39 -2.57
CA ASN A 116 -11.67 1.12 -2.93
C ASN A 116 -12.25 0.39 -1.71
N GLY A 117 -11.96 0.86 -0.50
CA GLY A 117 -12.47 0.30 0.75
C GLY A 117 -11.37 -0.07 1.74
N LYS A 118 -11.75 -0.87 2.73
CA LYS A 118 -10.92 -1.26 3.87
C LYS A 118 -10.34 -2.66 3.73
N VAL A 119 -9.09 -2.82 4.15
CA VAL A 119 -8.40 -4.11 4.29
C VAL A 119 -7.96 -4.27 5.74
N GLU A 120 -8.14 -5.46 6.31
CA GLU A 120 -7.63 -5.83 7.63
C GLU A 120 -6.80 -7.09 7.56
N LEU A 121 -5.59 -7.01 8.09
CA LEU A 121 -4.63 -8.10 8.15
C LEU A 121 -4.33 -8.49 9.60
N THR A 122 -4.09 -9.78 9.83
CA THR A 122 -3.63 -10.30 11.12
C THR A 122 -2.24 -10.89 11.03
N ARG A 123 -1.41 -10.63 12.01
CA ARG A 123 -0.03 -11.11 12.03
C ARG A 123 0.03 -12.64 12.01
N LYS A 124 0.78 -13.23 11.07
CA LYS A 124 1.07 -14.67 11.14
C LYS A 124 2.12 -14.93 12.22
N LYS A 125 1.90 -16.00 12.99
CA LYS A 125 2.83 -16.48 14.02
C LYS A 125 4.05 -17.11 13.39
#